data_AF-A0A9P8N0Z3-F1
#
_entry.id   AF-A0A9P8N0Z3-F1
#
_cell.length_a   1.000
_cell.length_b   1.000
_cell.length_c   1.000
_cell.angle_alpha   90.00
_cell.angle_beta   90.00
_cell.angle_gamma   90.00
#
_symmetry.space_group_name_H-M   'P 1'
#
loop_
_entity.id
_entity.type
_entity.pdbx_description
1 polymer ?
#
loop_
_entity_poly.entity_id
_entity_poly.type
_entity_poly.pdbx_seq_one_letter_code
_entity_poly.pdbx_strand_id
1 'polypeptide(L)'
;MPGATATEARFEAGNKKRPVDVVDSIICFRNKDHQFWWDRTGSHLAQLLKYAGYEKSEQYQELLFYALHVVPELGPSPDAGGQMRWRSPQTPDGTPIDFSWEWGLQGKGVVRTSFEPIGPLAGTSADASNRQATKAWIRHLDSQGLVAGLDLEWYYHFVENLLPTDIERVRLNEKLGFELAPRAGTFVTRDIGRSGPIVKLYIFPGLRAEELGVSNLDVVTRAVKSLPAEQYEYLGCEPLLDYLHEAAVKWNMETGIFSFDLLSPKTSRIKLYTRAPNTTVDYLMDALTLGGRYNRSVYSEEALADVQDFWNIFIGDAPDVLPSGGAERAGPGFYFTVGGGKLASPKVYISPMSFCKNDGEVLERLRYFFSTRRNAEQMLPQMDNYEAALESIYGTKLLQSHVGSHFYTLDQEREARKAQADRNERDRLLWQIMEKTKDDMY
;
A
#
# COMPACT_ATOMS: atom_id res chain seq x y z
N MET A 1 11.60 -50.56 12.00
CA MET A 1 11.72 -49.15 12.42
C MET A 1 10.62 -48.91 13.45
N PRO A 2 10.93 -48.77 14.74
CA PRO A 2 9.89 -48.60 15.75
C PRO A 2 9.34 -47.18 15.66
N GLY A 3 8.01 -47.08 15.63
CA GLY A 3 7.27 -45.83 15.55
C GLY A 3 7.44 -44.99 16.81
N ALA A 4 7.59 -43.68 16.61
CA ALA A 4 7.61 -42.70 17.69
C ALA A 4 6.36 -42.88 18.56
N THR A 5 6.57 -42.92 19.88
CA THR A 5 5.48 -43.14 20.83
C THR A 5 4.62 -41.89 20.95
N ALA A 6 3.33 -42.03 21.26
CA ALA A 6 2.39 -40.90 21.44
C ALA A 6 2.85 -39.86 22.49
N THR A 7 3.80 -40.23 23.35
CA THR A 7 4.47 -39.37 24.32
C THR A 7 5.53 -38.46 23.68
N GLU A 8 6.27 -38.93 22.67
CA GLU A 8 7.21 -38.12 21.89
C GLU A 8 6.48 -37.12 20.98
N ALA A 9 5.36 -37.53 20.37
CA ALA A 9 4.50 -36.63 19.62
C ALA A 9 3.83 -35.56 20.51
N ARG A 10 3.55 -35.88 21.79
CA ARG A 10 3.04 -34.90 22.78
C ARG A 10 4.12 -33.99 23.33
N PHE A 11 5.38 -34.42 23.40
CA PHE A 11 6.51 -33.56 23.76
C PHE A 11 6.90 -32.61 22.62
N GLU A 12 6.76 -33.00 21.36
CA GLU A 12 6.99 -32.11 20.21
C GLU A 12 5.87 -31.08 20.00
N ALA A 13 4.63 -31.41 20.42
CA ALA A 13 3.49 -30.51 20.41
C ALA A 13 3.45 -29.54 21.60
N GLY A 14 4.29 -29.76 22.61
CA GLY A 14 4.42 -28.91 23.80
C GLY A 14 5.39 -27.76 23.58
N ASN A 15 4.85 -26.55 23.36
CA ASN A 15 5.52 -25.28 23.61
C ASN A 15 6.68 -24.88 22.67
N LYS A 16 6.54 -25.07 21.35
CA LYS A 16 7.40 -24.34 20.40
C LYS A 16 7.00 -22.87 20.42
N LYS A 17 7.73 -22.06 21.20
CA LYS A 17 7.58 -20.59 21.24
C LYS A 17 7.47 -20.03 19.82
N ARG A 18 6.50 -19.15 19.59
CA ARG A 18 6.36 -18.43 18.32
C ARG A 18 7.53 -17.43 18.20
N PRO A 19 7.94 -17.03 16.99
CA PRO A 19 8.99 -16.04 16.83
C PRO A 19 8.76 -14.75 17.61
N VAL A 20 7.53 -14.23 17.62
CA VAL A 20 7.16 -13.05 18.43
C VAL A 20 7.38 -13.27 19.94
N ASP A 21 7.01 -14.44 20.49
CA ASP A 21 7.20 -14.74 21.92
C ASP A 21 8.69 -14.76 22.32
N VAL A 22 9.57 -15.10 21.37
CA VAL A 22 11.02 -15.06 21.58
C VAL A 22 11.55 -13.63 21.48
N VAL A 23 11.08 -12.85 20.50
CA VAL A 23 11.44 -11.44 20.38
C VAL A 23 11.00 -10.65 21.62
N ASP A 24 9.77 -10.86 22.11
CA ASP A 24 9.23 -10.25 23.33
C ASP A 24 10.06 -10.57 24.57
N SER A 25 10.71 -11.75 24.60
CA SER A 25 11.57 -12.13 25.71
C SER A 25 12.95 -11.44 25.71
N ILE A 26 13.29 -10.74 24.62
CA ILE A 26 14.60 -10.13 24.40
C ILE A 26 14.49 -8.61 24.26
N ILE A 27 13.48 -8.13 23.54
CA ILE A 27 13.26 -6.71 23.27
C ILE A 27 12.25 -6.16 24.27
N CYS A 28 12.68 -5.12 24.99
CA CYS A 28 11.80 -4.27 25.78
C CYS A 28 12.14 -2.82 25.46
N PHE A 29 11.12 -2.04 25.11
CA PHE A 29 11.30 -0.64 24.78
C PHE A 29 11.24 0.21 26.04
N ARG A 30 12.32 0.95 26.32
CA ARG A 30 12.33 1.93 27.43
C ARG A 30 11.39 3.11 27.16
N ASN A 31 11.15 3.42 25.89
CA ASN A 31 10.17 4.42 25.49
C ASN A 31 8.78 3.77 25.46
N LYS A 32 7.84 4.34 26.22
CA LYS A 32 6.46 3.87 26.32
C LYS A 32 5.69 3.89 24.99
N ASP A 33 5.98 4.87 24.13
CA ASP A 33 5.30 5.04 22.84
C ASP A 33 5.74 3.91 21.90
N HIS A 34 7.03 3.57 21.93
CA HIS A 34 7.57 2.45 21.16
C HIS A 34 7.02 1.11 21.68
N GLN A 35 6.94 0.93 23.00
CA GLN A 35 6.36 -0.27 23.60
C GLN A 35 4.88 -0.42 23.21
N PHE A 36 4.11 0.66 23.28
CA PHE A 36 2.70 0.69 22.86
C PHE A 36 2.54 0.21 21.42
N TRP A 37 3.32 0.76 20.48
CA TRP A 37 3.23 0.36 19.09
C TRP A 37 3.62 -1.11 18.90
N TRP A 38 4.72 -1.56 19.50
CA TRP A 38 5.13 -2.96 19.42
C TRP A 38 4.06 -3.93 19.95
N ASP A 39 3.49 -3.64 21.10
CA ASP A 39 2.45 -4.48 21.71
C ASP A 39 1.23 -4.63 20.79
N ARG A 40 0.89 -3.56 20.05
CA ARG A 40 -0.26 -3.54 19.16
C ARG A 40 0.01 -4.14 17.78
N THR A 41 1.18 -3.89 17.21
CA THR A 41 1.46 -4.18 15.79
C THR A 41 2.44 -5.33 15.58
N GLY A 42 3.28 -5.65 16.56
CA GLY A 42 4.28 -6.73 16.46
C GLY A 42 3.63 -8.10 16.34
N SER A 43 2.62 -8.36 17.18
CA SER A 43 1.83 -9.60 17.12
C SER A 43 0.99 -9.71 15.83
N HIS A 44 0.46 -8.59 15.34
CA HIS A 44 -0.25 -8.51 14.07
C HIS A 44 0.68 -8.93 12.92
N LEU A 45 1.84 -8.27 12.76
CA LEU A 45 2.82 -8.62 11.74
C LEU A 45 3.24 -10.10 11.82
N ALA A 46 3.46 -10.62 13.04
CA ALA A 46 3.83 -12.02 13.26
C ALA A 46 2.77 -13.00 12.71
N GLN A 47 1.49 -12.69 12.89
CA GLN A 47 0.41 -13.53 12.38
C GLN A 47 0.35 -13.47 10.85
N LEU A 48 0.45 -12.29 10.24
CA LEU A 48 0.49 -12.17 8.77
C LEU A 48 1.64 -12.96 8.17
N LEU A 49 2.86 -12.83 8.72
CA LEU A 49 4.02 -13.60 8.25
C LEU A 49 3.82 -15.11 8.41
N LYS A 50 3.23 -15.55 9.52
CA LYS A 50 2.92 -16.96 9.77
C LYS A 50 1.94 -17.51 8.74
N TYR A 51 0.80 -16.85 8.53
CA TYR A 51 -0.24 -17.33 7.61
C TYR A 51 0.14 -17.13 6.14
N ALA A 52 1.02 -16.18 5.82
CA ALA A 52 1.64 -16.05 4.49
C ALA A 52 2.72 -17.11 4.20
N GLY A 53 3.00 -18.00 5.16
CA GLY A 53 3.91 -19.14 4.97
C GLY A 53 5.39 -18.76 4.95
N TYR A 54 5.79 -17.71 5.67
CA TYR A 54 7.19 -17.37 5.86
C TYR A 54 7.88 -18.41 6.75
N GLU A 55 9.11 -18.77 6.40
CA GLU A 55 9.97 -19.62 7.23
C GLU A 55 10.28 -18.92 8.55
N LYS A 56 10.58 -19.68 9.61
CA LYS A 56 10.86 -19.08 10.93
C LYS A 56 12.01 -18.07 10.89
N SER A 57 13.06 -18.34 10.11
CA SER A 57 14.19 -17.41 9.95
C SER A 57 13.76 -16.08 9.32
N GLU A 58 12.89 -16.14 8.30
CA GLU A 58 12.33 -14.95 7.67
C GLU A 58 11.44 -14.19 8.67
N GLN A 59 10.60 -14.90 9.44
CA GLN A 59 9.77 -14.28 10.49
C GLN A 59 10.62 -13.53 11.53
N TYR A 60 11.72 -14.14 12.01
CA TYR A 60 12.62 -13.47 12.97
C TYR A 60 13.30 -12.24 12.37
N GLN A 61 13.83 -12.36 11.15
CA GLN A 61 14.49 -11.25 10.47
C GLN A 61 13.56 -10.03 10.36
N GLU A 62 12.30 -10.28 10.02
CA GLU A 62 11.32 -9.24 9.77
C GLU A 62 10.75 -8.64 11.05
N LEU A 63 10.48 -9.45 12.07
CA LEU A 63 10.08 -8.96 13.38
C LEU A 63 11.19 -8.13 14.05
N LEU A 64 12.46 -8.55 13.93
CA LEU A 64 13.60 -7.80 14.46
C LEU A 64 13.81 -6.49 13.70
N PHE A 65 13.73 -6.49 12.37
CA PHE A 65 13.81 -5.26 11.59
C PHE A 65 12.69 -4.30 11.97
N TYR A 66 11.46 -4.80 12.08
CA TYR A 66 10.30 -4.01 12.46
C TYR A 66 10.48 -3.40 13.86
N ALA A 67 10.85 -4.20 14.86
CA ALA A 67 11.09 -3.75 16.23
C ALA A 67 12.20 -2.69 16.32
N LEU A 68 13.31 -2.88 15.58
CA LEU A 68 14.50 -2.03 15.73
C LEU A 68 14.51 -0.79 14.83
N HIS A 69 13.81 -0.83 13.70
CA HIS A 69 13.92 0.19 12.66
C HIS A 69 12.59 0.76 12.18
N VAL A 70 11.44 0.24 12.62
CA VAL A 70 10.13 0.79 12.26
C VAL A 70 9.39 1.29 13.49
N VAL A 71 9.25 0.47 14.53
CA VAL A 71 8.54 0.85 15.77
C VAL A 71 9.01 2.19 16.38
N PRO A 72 10.31 2.50 16.46
CA PRO A 72 10.78 3.78 16.99
C PRO A 72 10.35 5.01 16.17
N GLU A 73 9.93 4.79 14.93
CA GLU A 73 9.57 5.85 13.98
C GLU A 73 8.06 6.05 13.88
N LEU A 74 7.24 5.27 14.59
CA LEU A 74 5.77 5.40 14.55
C LEU A 74 5.23 6.58 15.37
N GLY A 75 6.13 7.37 15.96
CA GLY A 75 5.79 8.58 16.70
C GLY A 75 5.10 8.33 18.05
N PRO A 76 4.61 9.41 18.69
CA PRO A 76 3.91 9.30 19.98
C PRO A 76 2.66 8.43 19.90
N SER A 77 2.41 7.61 20.93
CA SER A 77 1.15 6.86 21.01
C SER A 77 -0.05 7.81 21.15
N PRO A 78 -1.27 7.35 20.85
CA PRO A 78 -2.48 8.09 21.22
C PRO A 78 -2.51 8.45 22.71
N ASP A 79 -3.15 9.56 23.05
CA ASP A 79 -3.43 9.91 24.45
C ASP A 79 -4.56 9.05 25.05
N ALA A 80 -4.93 9.31 26.31
CA ALA A 80 -5.98 8.56 27.00
C ALA A 80 -7.38 8.71 26.36
N GLY A 81 -7.59 9.70 25.49
CA GLY A 81 -8.79 9.86 24.67
C GLY A 81 -8.63 9.33 23.25
N GLY A 82 -7.56 8.57 22.98
CA GLY A 82 -7.18 8.02 21.69
C GLY A 82 -6.85 9.07 20.62
N GLN A 83 -6.55 10.31 21.02
CA GLN A 83 -6.13 11.34 20.09
C GLN A 83 -4.65 11.20 19.77
N MET A 84 -4.34 11.15 18.48
CA MET A 84 -2.97 11.20 17.97
C MET A 84 -2.57 12.65 17.70
N ARG A 85 -1.37 13.03 18.13
CA ARG A 85 -0.82 14.37 17.88
C ARG A 85 -0.61 14.63 16.39
N TRP A 86 -0.12 13.63 15.69
CA TRP A 86 0.01 13.62 14.24
C TRP A 86 -0.87 12.50 13.70
N ARG A 87 -1.69 12.81 12.70
CA ARG A 87 -2.49 11.82 11.98
C ARG A 87 -1.81 11.61 10.64
N SER A 88 -1.39 10.38 10.39
CA SER A 88 -0.72 10.03 9.15
C SER A 88 -1.67 10.15 7.95
N PRO A 89 -1.20 10.63 6.79
CA PRO A 89 -1.97 10.63 5.56
C PRO A 89 -2.11 9.25 4.94
N GLN A 90 -1.38 8.26 5.42
CA GLN A 90 -1.39 6.96 4.81
C GLN A 90 -2.69 6.19 5.06
N THR A 91 -3.26 6.33 6.25
CA THR A 91 -4.41 5.54 6.69
C THR A 91 -5.64 6.42 6.95
N PRO A 92 -6.85 5.93 6.66
CA PRO A 92 -8.10 6.68 6.88
C PRO A 92 -8.38 7.05 8.35
N ASP A 93 -7.78 6.35 9.31
CA ASP A 93 -7.93 6.67 10.73
C ASP A 93 -6.76 7.48 11.31
N GLY A 94 -5.77 7.81 10.47
CA GLY A 94 -4.60 8.58 10.83
C GLY A 94 -3.50 7.80 11.55
N THR A 95 -3.64 6.47 11.67
CA THR A 95 -2.57 5.63 12.23
C THR A 95 -1.35 5.58 11.32
N PRO A 96 -0.13 5.47 11.88
CA PRO A 96 1.10 5.64 11.12
C PRO A 96 1.54 4.41 10.35
N ILE A 97 0.76 3.33 10.35
CA ILE A 97 1.19 2.00 9.93
C ILE A 97 0.03 1.26 9.26
N ASP A 98 0.31 0.59 8.15
CA ASP A 98 -0.51 -0.47 7.60
C ASP A 98 0.34 -1.68 7.23
N PHE A 99 -0.31 -2.84 7.24
CA PHE A 99 0.23 -4.03 6.63
C PHE A 99 -0.56 -4.34 5.38
N SER A 100 0.12 -4.91 4.39
CA SER A 100 -0.57 -5.41 3.22
C SER A 100 -0.10 -6.79 2.79
N TRP A 101 -1.02 -7.59 2.27
CA TRP A 101 -0.74 -8.95 1.84
C TRP A 101 -0.97 -9.07 0.34
N GLU A 102 0.10 -9.27 -0.41
CA GLU A 102 0.10 -9.50 -1.85
C GLU A 102 0.04 -10.99 -2.17
N TRP A 103 -0.93 -11.43 -2.97
CA TRP A 103 -1.00 -12.82 -3.46
C TRP A 103 -0.45 -12.98 -4.87
N GLY A 104 -0.02 -14.20 -5.19
CA GLY A 104 0.37 -14.58 -6.54
C GLY A 104 0.03 -16.03 -6.82
N LEU A 105 0.07 -16.43 -8.08
CA LEU A 105 -0.34 -17.78 -8.52
C LEU A 105 0.52 -18.92 -7.95
N GLN A 106 1.68 -18.59 -7.38
CA GLN A 106 2.57 -19.56 -6.74
C GLN A 106 2.17 -19.89 -5.28
N GLY A 107 1.07 -19.31 -4.78
CA GLY A 107 0.58 -19.59 -3.42
C GLY A 107 1.45 -19.00 -2.31
N LYS A 108 2.41 -18.13 -2.64
CA LYS A 108 3.32 -17.51 -1.67
C LYS A 108 2.98 -16.04 -1.54
N GLY A 109 2.29 -15.71 -0.46
CA GLY A 109 1.98 -14.33 -0.11
C GLY A 109 3.23 -13.51 0.17
N VAL A 110 3.22 -12.23 -0.19
CA VAL A 110 4.22 -11.24 0.20
C VAL A 110 3.57 -10.24 1.13
N VAL A 111 4.02 -10.20 2.38
CA VAL A 111 3.62 -9.17 3.34
C VAL A 111 4.42 -7.90 3.07
N ARG A 112 3.81 -6.74 3.27
CA ARG A 112 4.48 -5.44 3.20
C ARG A 112 4.15 -4.64 4.43
N THR A 113 5.11 -3.84 4.86
CA THR A 113 4.94 -2.87 5.93
C THR A 113 4.98 -1.48 5.30
N SER A 114 3.89 -0.75 5.36
CA SER A 114 3.85 0.66 4.97
C SER A 114 3.70 1.51 6.21
N PHE A 115 4.48 2.57 6.35
CA PHE A 115 4.37 3.47 7.50
C PHE A 115 4.88 4.87 7.19
N GLU A 116 4.42 5.84 7.96
CA GLU A 116 5.02 7.16 8.00
C GLU A 116 5.99 7.25 9.18
N PRO A 117 7.28 7.55 8.94
CA PRO A 117 8.17 7.98 10.01
C PRO A 117 7.67 9.31 10.59
N ILE A 118 7.46 9.36 11.90
CA ILE A 118 6.91 10.50 12.63
C ILE A 118 7.88 10.96 13.71
N GLY A 119 8.29 12.21 13.61
CA GLY A 119 9.19 12.83 14.59
C GLY A 119 8.49 13.09 15.93
N PRO A 120 9.24 13.20 17.04
CA PRO A 120 8.66 13.48 18.37
C PRO A 120 7.99 14.85 18.47
N LEU A 121 8.26 15.75 17.51
CA LEU A 121 7.68 17.10 17.45
C LEU A 121 6.62 17.26 16.34
N ALA A 122 6.28 16.19 15.61
CA ALA A 122 5.29 16.25 14.55
C ALA A 122 3.95 16.78 15.06
N GLY A 123 3.33 17.69 14.31
CA GLY A 123 2.08 18.36 14.66
C GLY A 123 2.22 19.50 15.68
N THR A 124 3.42 19.76 16.22
CA THR A 124 3.67 20.94 17.06
C THR A 124 4.07 22.14 16.21
N SER A 125 4.13 23.34 16.80
CA SER A 125 4.65 24.53 16.12
C SER A 125 6.11 24.38 15.65
N ALA A 126 6.89 23.50 16.27
CA ALA A 126 8.27 23.23 15.87
C ALA A 126 8.39 22.31 14.64
N ASP A 127 7.37 21.49 14.37
CA ASP A 127 7.29 20.63 13.18
C ASP A 127 5.84 20.35 12.79
N ALA A 128 5.17 21.38 12.26
CA ALA A 128 3.74 21.33 11.96
C ALA A 128 3.39 20.39 10.79
N SER A 129 4.38 19.90 10.03
CA SER A 129 4.16 19.11 8.81
C SER A 129 4.96 17.80 8.77
N ASN A 130 5.53 17.36 9.89
CA ASN A 130 6.34 16.15 10.01
C ASN A 130 7.47 16.05 8.94
N ARG A 131 8.13 17.17 8.64
CA ARG A 131 8.93 17.29 7.40
C ARG A 131 10.28 16.56 7.42
N GLN A 132 10.81 16.23 8.61
CA GLN A 132 12.17 15.71 8.73
C GLN A 132 12.25 14.20 8.99
N ALA A 133 11.22 13.59 9.55
CA ALA A 133 11.29 12.22 10.05
C ALA A 133 11.58 11.20 8.93
N THR A 134 10.83 11.26 7.82
CA THR A 134 11.08 10.39 6.66
C THR A 134 12.49 10.53 6.10
N LYS A 135 13.01 11.76 6.05
CA LYS A 135 14.38 12.04 5.61
C LYS A 135 15.42 11.47 6.57
N ALA A 136 15.19 11.58 7.87
CA ALA A 136 16.08 11.02 8.89
C ALA A 136 16.12 9.48 8.79
N TRP A 137 14.96 8.85 8.62
CA TRP A 137 14.86 7.40 8.48
C TRP A 137 15.53 6.87 7.22
N ILE A 138 15.31 7.50 6.06
CA ILE A 138 15.97 7.10 4.79
C ILE A 138 17.49 7.24 4.90
N ARG A 139 17.99 8.31 5.53
CA ARG A 139 19.43 8.47 5.81
C ARG A 139 19.98 7.41 6.76
N HIS A 140 19.18 7.01 7.76
CA HIS A 140 19.54 5.92 8.66
C HIS A 140 19.72 4.62 7.88
N LEU A 141 18.77 4.26 7.01
CA LEU A 141 18.88 3.07 6.16
C LEU A 141 20.15 3.06 5.32
N ASP A 142 20.45 4.19 4.66
CA ASP A 142 21.62 4.35 3.80
C ASP A 142 22.93 4.26 4.60
N SER A 143 23.06 5.05 5.67
CA SER A 143 24.28 5.11 6.49
C SER A 143 24.63 3.77 7.17
N GLN A 144 23.62 2.96 7.47
CA GLN A 144 23.79 1.66 8.13
C GLN A 144 23.81 0.49 7.14
N GLY A 145 23.60 0.73 5.84
CA GLY A 145 23.56 -0.32 4.82
C GLY A 145 22.45 -1.36 5.05
N LEU A 146 21.30 -0.94 5.58
CA LEU A 146 20.23 -1.85 6.02
C LEU A 146 19.40 -2.43 4.87
N VAL A 147 19.52 -1.85 3.67
CA VAL A 147 18.80 -2.27 2.47
C VAL A 147 19.79 -2.39 1.32
N ALA A 148 19.96 -3.60 0.80
CA ALA A 148 20.81 -3.85 -0.35
C ALA A 148 20.22 -3.18 -1.60
N GLY A 149 21.06 -2.47 -2.35
CA GLY A 149 20.65 -1.80 -3.60
C GLY A 149 19.83 -0.52 -3.39
N LEU A 150 19.79 0.02 -2.18
CA LEU A 150 19.21 1.34 -1.92
C LEU A 150 19.92 2.40 -2.75
N ASP A 151 19.16 3.18 -3.50
CA ASP A 151 19.65 4.28 -4.33
C ASP A 151 18.78 5.52 -4.07
N LEU A 152 19.43 6.65 -3.83
CA LEU A 152 18.79 7.91 -3.42
C LEU A 152 18.80 8.99 -4.51
N GLU A 153 19.22 8.69 -5.74
CA GLU A 153 19.26 9.67 -6.83
C GLU A 153 17.88 10.30 -7.07
N TRP A 154 16.87 9.46 -7.34
CA TRP A 154 15.49 9.89 -7.50
C TRP A 154 14.89 10.43 -6.20
N TYR A 155 15.36 9.96 -5.04
CA TYR A 155 14.91 10.50 -3.76
C TYR A 155 15.21 11.99 -3.66
N TYR A 156 16.45 12.41 -3.92
CA TYR A 156 16.81 13.83 -3.84
C TYR A 156 16.06 14.66 -4.87
N HIS A 157 15.97 14.18 -6.12
CA HIS A 157 15.25 14.87 -7.19
C HIS A 157 13.76 15.10 -6.85
N PHE A 158 13.03 14.04 -6.48
CA PHE A 158 11.59 14.14 -6.28
C PHE A 158 11.22 14.85 -4.98
N VAL A 159 11.99 14.69 -3.90
CA VAL A 159 11.73 15.44 -2.66
C VAL A 159 11.87 16.94 -2.88
N GLU A 160 12.87 17.38 -3.64
CA GLU A 160 13.08 18.79 -3.96
C GLU A 160 11.95 19.37 -4.84
N ASN A 161 11.41 18.58 -5.76
CA ASN A 161 10.43 19.06 -6.73
C ASN A 161 8.96 18.89 -6.27
N LEU A 162 8.66 17.92 -5.40
CA LEU A 162 7.29 17.54 -5.02
C LEU A 162 6.88 17.97 -3.61
N LEU A 163 7.82 18.27 -2.71
CA LEU A 163 7.51 18.83 -1.39
C LEU A 163 7.59 20.36 -1.42
N PRO A 164 6.84 21.06 -0.54
CA PRO A 164 6.88 22.51 -0.47
C PRO A 164 8.28 23.00 -0.12
N THR A 165 8.73 24.05 -0.81
CA THR A 165 10.04 24.68 -0.54
C THR A 165 10.00 25.57 0.70
N ASP A 166 8.84 26.19 0.96
CA ASP A 166 8.61 27.07 2.08
C ASP A 166 7.23 26.77 2.69
N ILE A 167 7.25 26.16 3.89
CA ILE A 167 6.02 25.76 4.59
C ILE A 167 5.17 26.95 5.04
N GLU A 168 5.77 28.15 5.16
CA GLU A 168 5.04 29.36 5.56
C GLU A 168 4.15 29.90 4.43
N ARG A 169 4.42 29.50 3.18
CA ARG A 169 3.64 29.89 1.99
C ARG A 169 2.40 29.04 1.76
N VAL A 170 2.24 27.96 2.51
CA VAL A 170 1.11 27.02 2.36
C VAL A 170 0.23 27.04 3.60
N ARG A 171 -1.07 26.83 3.43
CA ARG A 171 -2.00 26.80 4.56
C ARG A 171 -2.16 25.37 5.06
N LEU A 172 -1.52 25.09 6.18
CA LEU A 172 -1.87 23.92 7.00
C LEU A 172 -3.23 24.21 7.67
N ASN A 173 -4.32 23.81 7.04
CA ASN A 173 -5.67 23.96 7.58
C ASN A 173 -6.30 22.59 7.90
N GLU A 174 -7.40 22.60 8.65
CA GLU A 174 -8.15 21.38 9.01
C GLU A 174 -8.63 20.58 7.79
N LYS A 175 -8.67 21.16 6.57
CA LYS A 175 -8.96 20.43 5.32
C LYS A 175 -7.80 19.56 4.84
N LEU A 176 -6.69 19.50 5.58
CA LEU A 176 -5.74 18.37 5.53
C LEU A 176 -6.37 17.05 5.99
N GLY A 177 -7.56 17.11 6.63
CA GLY A 177 -8.46 16.03 6.99
C GLY A 177 -8.04 14.65 6.48
N PHE A 178 -7.19 14.02 7.29
CA PHE A 178 -6.55 12.72 7.06
C PHE A 178 -7.56 11.55 7.00
N GLU A 179 -8.86 11.83 7.06
CA GLU A 179 -9.89 10.80 7.14
C GLU A 179 -10.22 10.18 5.77
N LEU A 180 -10.07 10.91 4.66
CA LEU A 180 -10.46 10.41 3.32
C LEU A 180 -9.57 10.87 2.15
N ALA A 181 -8.89 12.01 2.24
CA ALA A 181 -8.10 12.55 1.13
C ALA A 181 -6.96 13.46 1.61
N PRO A 182 -5.86 12.88 2.10
CA PRO A 182 -4.73 13.69 2.53
C PRO A 182 -4.14 14.50 1.39
N ARG A 183 -3.75 15.74 1.69
CA ARG A 183 -3.14 16.67 0.72
C ARG A 183 -1.64 16.85 0.93
N ALA A 184 -1.08 16.24 1.97
CA ALA A 184 0.29 16.48 2.41
C ALA A 184 0.88 15.26 3.10
N GLY A 185 2.21 15.24 3.18
CA GLY A 185 2.99 14.26 3.92
C GLY A 185 3.68 13.24 3.01
N THR A 186 4.34 12.30 3.65
CA THR A 186 5.08 11.23 3.00
C THR A 186 4.90 9.95 3.79
N PHE A 187 4.95 8.80 3.13
CA PHE A 187 5.10 7.52 3.82
C PHE A 187 5.99 6.60 3.01
N VAL A 188 6.47 5.55 3.62
CA VAL A 188 7.35 4.56 3.01
C VAL A 188 6.71 3.19 3.05
N THR A 189 7.02 2.36 2.06
CA THR A 189 6.66 0.93 2.10
C THR A 189 7.93 0.11 1.98
N ARG A 190 8.06 -0.91 2.82
CA ARG A 190 9.07 -1.95 2.70
C ARG A 190 8.40 -3.25 2.27
N ASP A 191 8.75 -3.72 1.08
CA ASP A 191 8.33 -5.02 0.59
C ASP A 191 9.10 -6.11 1.35
N ILE A 192 8.41 -7.04 2.00
CA ILE A 192 9.05 -8.18 2.68
C ILE A 192 9.20 -9.32 1.66
N GLY A 193 9.83 -9.01 0.53
CA GLY A 193 10.06 -9.97 -0.53
C GLY A 193 11.07 -11.04 -0.10
N ARG A 194 10.86 -12.29 -0.53
CA ARG A 194 11.80 -13.40 -0.27
C ARG A 194 13.16 -13.23 -0.94
N SER A 195 13.27 -12.31 -1.89
CA SER A 195 14.52 -11.92 -2.56
C SER A 195 15.24 -10.74 -1.90
N GLY A 196 14.75 -10.27 -0.74
CA GLY A 196 15.25 -9.10 -0.04
C GLY A 196 14.32 -7.88 -0.14
N PRO A 197 14.47 -6.91 0.78
CA PRO A 197 13.53 -5.80 0.88
C PRO A 197 13.75 -4.73 -0.18
N ILE A 198 12.65 -4.18 -0.70
CA ILE A 198 12.64 -2.97 -1.53
C ILE A 198 11.92 -1.89 -0.74
N VAL A 199 12.51 -0.70 -0.67
CA VAL A 199 11.88 0.47 -0.07
C VAL A 199 11.29 1.36 -1.16
N LYS A 200 10.08 1.85 -0.92
CA LYS A 200 9.36 2.79 -1.78
C LYS A 200 9.03 4.03 -1.00
N LEU A 201 9.11 5.20 -1.63
CA LEU A 201 8.63 6.45 -1.05
C LEU A 201 7.34 6.89 -1.74
N TYR A 202 6.38 7.33 -0.94
CA TYR A 202 5.12 7.91 -1.36
C TYR A 202 5.05 9.36 -0.89
N ILE A 203 4.61 10.25 -1.79
CA ILE A 203 4.56 11.69 -1.59
C ILE A 203 3.17 12.19 -1.98
N PHE A 204 2.56 13.01 -1.11
CA PHE A 204 1.36 13.77 -1.43
C PHE A 204 1.77 15.17 -1.92
N PRO A 205 1.58 15.51 -3.22
CA PRO A 205 2.10 16.75 -3.80
C PRO A 205 1.25 18.00 -3.49
N GLY A 206 0.18 17.88 -2.70
CA GLY A 206 -0.83 18.92 -2.57
C GLY A 206 -0.34 20.23 -1.95
N LEU A 207 0.58 20.20 -0.98
CA LEU A 207 1.18 21.44 -0.46
C LEU A 207 2.05 22.15 -1.49
N ARG A 208 2.80 21.40 -2.30
CA ARG A 208 3.59 21.97 -3.39
C ARG A 208 2.70 22.55 -4.48
N ALA A 209 1.58 21.90 -4.77
CA ALA A 209 0.58 22.40 -5.71
C ALA A 209 -0.04 23.72 -5.22
N GLU A 210 -0.36 23.81 -3.93
CA GLU A 210 -0.82 25.05 -3.29
C GLU A 210 0.22 26.17 -3.35
N GLU A 211 1.48 25.87 -3.00
CA GLU A 211 2.59 26.84 -3.05
C GLU A 211 2.79 27.43 -4.46
N LEU A 212 2.63 26.60 -5.49
CA LEU A 212 2.82 26.99 -6.89
C LEU A 212 1.54 27.51 -7.57
N GLY A 213 0.38 27.41 -6.92
CA GLY A 213 -0.92 27.78 -7.50
C GLY A 213 -1.33 26.95 -8.71
N VAL A 214 -0.99 25.65 -8.74
CA VAL A 214 -1.28 24.71 -9.84
C VAL A 214 -1.89 23.41 -9.33
N SER A 215 -2.25 22.48 -10.21
CA SER A 215 -2.79 21.17 -9.79
C SER A 215 -1.70 20.21 -9.30
N ASN A 216 -2.09 19.18 -8.54
CA ASN A 216 -1.20 18.09 -8.16
C ASN A 216 -0.55 17.42 -9.38
N LEU A 217 -1.33 17.22 -10.45
CA LEU A 217 -0.85 16.62 -11.69
C LEU A 217 0.19 17.53 -12.37
N ASP A 218 0.01 18.85 -12.37
CA ASP A 218 1.00 19.78 -12.93
C ASP A 218 2.33 19.73 -12.17
N VAL A 219 2.29 19.63 -10.84
CA VAL A 219 3.49 19.47 -10.02
C VAL A 219 4.23 18.19 -10.39
N VAL A 220 3.50 17.07 -10.45
CA VAL A 220 4.05 15.76 -10.85
C VAL A 220 4.63 15.80 -12.26
N THR A 221 3.87 16.34 -13.23
CA THR A 221 4.30 16.46 -14.63
C THR A 221 5.59 17.28 -14.75
N ARG A 222 5.70 18.40 -14.03
CA ARG A 222 6.92 19.22 -14.01
C ARG A 222 8.11 18.47 -13.41
N ALA A 223 7.90 17.78 -12.29
CA ALA A 223 8.96 17.02 -11.61
C ALA A 223 9.47 15.83 -12.45
N VAL A 224 8.58 15.15 -13.19
CA VAL A 224 8.98 14.06 -14.08
C VAL A 224 9.70 14.61 -15.32
N LYS A 225 9.20 15.69 -15.92
CA LYS A 225 9.83 16.34 -17.09
C LYS A 225 11.18 16.99 -16.80
N SER A 226 11.50 17.26 -15.53
CA SER A 226 12.80 17.81 -15.12
C SER A 226 13.87 16.75 -14.87
N LEU A 227 13.55 15.46 -15.04
CA LEU A 227 14.56 14.39 -15.01
C LEU A 227 15.61 14.57 -16.13
N PRO A 228 16.81 14.01 -15.96
CA PRO A 228 17.79 13.93 -17.06
C PRO A 228 17.17 13.29 -18.31
N ALA A 229 17.50 13.82 -19.49
CA ALA A 229 16.85 13.43 -20.76
C ALA A 229 16.84 11.91 -21.01
N GLU A 230 17.96 11.22 -20.75
CA GLU A 230 18.05 9.75 -20.89
C GLU A 230 17.06 9.02 -19.96
N GLN A 231 16.87 9.51 -18.73
CA GLN A 231 15.97 8.90 -17.75
C GLN A 231 14.50 9.17 -18.10
N TYR A 232 14.19 10.39 -18.53
CA TYR A 232 12.84 10.75 -18.98
C TYR A 232 12.42 9.94 -20.21
N GLU A 233 13.31 9.82 -21.20
CA GLU A 233 13.07 9.00 -22.39
C GLU A 233 12.88 7.52 -22.02
N TYR A 234 13.72 6.99 -21.12
CA TYR A 234 13.60 5.61 -20.65
C TYR A 234 12.29 5.33 -19.88
N LEU A 235 11.75 6.34 -19.19
CA LEU A 235 10.51 6.22 -18.43
C LEU A 235 9.29 6.03 -19.34
N GLY A 236 9.30 6.66 -20.53
CA GLY A 236 8.23 6.54 -21.53
C GLY A 236 6.86 7.01 -21.03
N CYS A 237 6.81 8.04 -20.19
CA CYS A 237 5.61 8.42 -19.45
C CYS A 237 4.64 9.35 -20.19
N GLU A 238 5.00 9.91 -21.34
CA GLU A 238 4.17 10.92 -22.04
C GLU A 238 2.73 10.46 -22.31
N PRO A 239 2.48 9.24 -22.85
CA PRO A 239 1.10 8.79 -23.09
C PRO A 239 0.25 8.75 -21.83
N LEU A 240 0.88 8.46 -20.67
CA LEU A 240 0.20 8.47 -19.38
C LEU A 240 -0.09 9.90 -18.92
N LEU A 241 0.88 10.81 -18.98
CA LEU A 241 0.69 12.19 -18.54
C LEU A 241 -0.40 12.88 -19.36
N ASP A 242 -0.40 12.70 -20.68
CA ASP A 242 -1.45 13.24 -21.56
C ASP A 242 -2.83 12.67 -21.20
N TYR A 243 -2.92 11.35 -21.01
CA TYR A 243 -4.16 10.71 -20.58
C TYR A 243 -4.66 11.28 -19.24
N LEU A 244 -3.79 11.44 -18.25
CA LEU A 244 -4.19 11.95 -16.94
C LEU A 244 -4.74 13.39 -17.01
N HIS A 245 -4.21 14.23 -17.89
CA HIS A 245 -4.76 15.57 -18.11
C HIS A 245 -6.15 15.51 -18.76
N GLU A 246 -6.38 14.61 -19.71
CA GLU A 246 -7.70 14.39 -20.31
C GLU A 246 -8.70 13.80 -19.30
N ALA A 247 -8.28 12.80 -18.53
CA ALA A 247 -9.08 12.13 -17.53
C ALA A 247 -9.47 13.05 -16.37
N ALA A 248 -8.61 14.00 -16.00
CA ALA A 248 -8.94 15.03 -15.03
C ALA A 248 -10.14 15.86 -15.47
N VAL A 249 -10.26 16.17 -16.77
CA VAL A 249 -11.40 16.92 -17.32
C VAL A 249 -12.62 16.01 -17.51
N LYS A 250 -12.42 14.83 -18.11
CA LYS A 250 -13.50 13.91 -18.49
C LYS A 250 -14.19 13.26 -17.29
N TRP A 251 -13.40 12.84 -16.30
CA TRP A 251 -13.86 12.02 -15.18
C TRP A 251 -13.73 12.72 -13.83
N ASN A 252 -13.21 13.95 -13.77
CA ASN A 252 -12.78 14.54 -12.52
C ASN A 252 -11.76 13.63 -11.79
N MET A 253 -10.86 12.99 -12.56
CA MET A 253 -9.83 12.11 -12.03
C MET A 253 -8.70 12.95 -11.41
N GLU A 254 -8.53 12.84 -10.09
CA GLU A 254 -7.50 13.55 -9.34
C GLU A 254 -6.26 12.70 -9.13
N THR A 255 -5.07 13.25 -9.36
CA THR A 255 -3.80 12.64 -8.93
C THR A 255 -3.55 12.96 -7.46
N GLY A 256 -3.56 11.94 -6.61
CA GLY A 256 -3.47 12.07 -5.16
C GLY A 256 -2.09 11.74 -4.57
N ILE A 257 -1.42 10.70 -5.08
CA ILE A 257 -0.16 10.20 -4.53
C ILE A 257 0.82 9.94 -5.67
N PHE A 258 2.06 10.37 -5.47
CA PHE A 258 3.20 10.03 -6.31
C PHE A 258 4.10 9.07 -5.55
N SER A 259 4.49 7.94 -6.13
CA SER A 259 5.45 7.03 -5.49
C SER A 259 6.49 6.48 -6.45
N PHE A 260 7.62 6.06 -5.88
CA PHE A 260 8.72 5.46 -6.65
C PHE A 260 9.54 4.50 -5.79
N ASP A 261 10.21 3.55 -6.45
CA ASP A 261 11.13 2.62 -5.79
C ASP A 261 12.46 3.34 -5.48
N LEU A 262 13.03 3.16 -4.28
CA LEU A 262 14.36 3.67 -3.90
C LEU A 262 15.47 2.75 -4.44
N LEU A 263 15.50 2.62 -5.76
CA LEU A 263 16.42 1.80 -6.54
C LEU A 263 17.02 2.66 -7.66
N SER A 264 18.05 2.14 -8.33
CA SER A 264 18.67 2.85 -9.45
C SER A 264 17.60 3.30 -10.47
N PRO A 265 17.73 4.50 -11.08
CA PRO A 265 16.76 5.02 -12.04
C PRO A 265 16.36 4.04 -13.16
N LYS A 266 17.29 3.19 -13.61
CA LYS A 266 17.05 2.20 -14.68
C LYS A 266 16.15 1.03 -14.25
N THR A 267 16.09 0.75 -12.95
CA THR A 267 15.30 -0.35 -12.38
C THR A 267 14.10 0.12 -11.57
N SER A 268 14.08 1.41 -11.19
CA SER A 268 12.98 2.02 -10.46
C SER A 268 11.77 2.26 -11.37
N ARG A 269 10.61 2.36 -10.75
CA ARG A 269 9.33 2.64 -11.40
C ARG A 269 8.65 3.78 -10.66
N ILE A 270 7.98 4.64 -11.41
CA ILE A 270 7.10 5.67 -10.86
C ILE A 270 5.68 5.17 -10.89
N LYS A 271 4.91 5.47 -9.85
CA LYS A 271 3.48 5.19 -9.74
C LYS A 271 2.71 6.46 -9.45
N LEU A 272 1.68 6.70 -10.26
CA LEU A 272 0.75 7.82 -10.10
C LEU A 272 -0.60 7.28 -9.63
N TYR A 273 -0.99 7.58 -8.40
CA TYR A 273 -2.25 7.14 -7.81
C TYR A 273 -3.32 8.19 -8.06
N THR A 274 -4.45 7.75 -8.58
CA THR A 274 -5.57 8.58 -8.93
C THR A 274 -6.87 8.06 -8.35
N ARG A 275 -7.87 8.93 -8.30
CA ARG A 275 -9.25 8.61 -7.92
C ARG A 275 -10.23 9.50 -8.65
N ALA A 276 -11.45 9.03 -8.83
CA ALA A 276 -12.54 9.82 -9.37
C ALA A 276 -13.86 9.37 -8.74
N PRO A 277 -14.90 10.20 -8.73
CA PRO A 277 -16.22 9.80 -8.22
C PRO A 277 -16.96 8.79 -9.13
N ASN A 278 -16.37 8.33 -10.23
CA ASN A 278 -17.05 7.49 -11.21
C ASN A 278 -16.91 6.00 -10.89
N THR A 279 -17.99 5.24 -11.05
CA THR A 279 -18.07 3.81 -10.75
C THR A 279 -18.47 2.97 -11.97
N THR A 280 -18.61 3.58 -13.14
CA THR A 280 -19.03 2.88 -14.36
C THR A 280 -17.93 1.99 -14.94
N VAL A 281 -18.32 0.94 -15.65
CA VAL A 281 -17.37 0.12 -16.43
C VAL A 281 -16.71 0.95 -17.54
N ASP A 282 -17.38 1.96 -18.08
CA ASP A 282 -16.79 2.87 -19.08
C ASP A 282 -15.59 3.64 -18.49
N TYR A 283 -15.67 4.10 -17.25
CA TYR A 283 -14.55 4.72 -16.54
C TYR A 283 -13.39 3.73 -16.34
N LEU A 284 -13.70 2.49 -15.92
CA LEU A 284 -12.73 1.41 -15.80
C LEU A 284 -11.99 1.17 -17.12
N MET A 285 -12.73 0.98 -18.21
CA MET A 285 -12.16 0.65 -19.52
C MET A 285 -11.37 1.82 -20.12
N ASP A 286 -11.81 3.04 -19.89
CA ASP A 286 -11.08 4.26 -20.29
C ASP A 286 -9.72 4.33 -19.58
N ALA A 287 -9.67 4.08 -18.27
CA ALA A 287 -8.42 4.05 -17.50
C ALA A 287 -7.51 2.88 -17.91
N LEU A 288 -8.05 1.68 -18.11
CA LEU A 288 -7.28 0.51 -18.53
C LEU A 288 -6.60 0.70 -19.89
N THR A 289 -7.20 1.49 -20.77
CA THR A 289 -6.70 1.74 -22.14
C THR A 289 -5.99 3.08 -22.30
N LEU A 290 -5.85 3.87 -21.22
CA LEU A 290 -5.39 5.26 -21.26
C LEU A 290 -6.13 6.11 -22.31
N GLY A 291 -7.46 6.04 -22.29
CA GLY A 291 -8.33 6.74 -23.24
C GLY A 291 -8.23 6.18 -24.66
N GLY A 292 -8.03 4.87 -24.81
CA GLY A 292 -7.90 4.20 -26.11
C GLY A 292 -6.50 4.25 -26.74
N ARG A 293 -5.50 4.84 -26.07
CA ARG A 293 -4.09 4.83 -26.53
C ARG A 293 -3.53 3.42 -26.58
N TYR A 294 -3.97 2.54 -25.69
CA TYR A 294 -3.68 1.11 -25.74
C TYR A 294 -4.84 0.35 -26.37
N ASN A 295 -4.54 -0.49 -27.35
CA ASN A 295 -5.52 -1.41 -27.90
C ASN A 295 -5.94 -2.41 -26.81
N ARG A 296 -7.23 -2.71 -26.72
CA ARG A 296 -7.74 -3.72 -25.75
C ARG A 296 -7.04 -5.08 -25.87
N SER A 297 -6.52 -5.42 -27.05
CA SER A 297 -5.78 -6.65 -27.30
C SER A 297 -4.43 -6.76 -26.57
N VAL A 298 -3.98 -5.70 -25.89
CA VAL A 298 -2.84 -5.80 -24.94
C VAL A 298 -3.19 -6.63 -23.70
N TYR A 299 -4.48 -6.77 -23.41
CA TYR A 299 -5.03 -7.65 -22.38
C TYR A 299 -5.65 -8.88 -23.04
N SER A 300 -5.67 -10.01 -22.34
CA SER A 300 -6.51 -11.12 -22.76
C SER A 300 -7.98 -10.82 -22.47
N GLU A 301 -8.88 -11.49 -23.19
CA GLU A 301 -10.32 -11.36 -22.96
C GLU A 301 -10.69 -11.76 -21.53
N GLU A 302 -10.01 -12.78 -21.01
CA GLU A 302 -10.17 -13.23 -19.64
C GLU A 302 -9.71 -12.18 -18.65
N ALA A 303 -8.55 -11.56 -18.87
CA ALA A 303 -8.06 -10.53 -17.96
C ALA A 303 -8.99 -9.29 -17.90
N LEU A 304 -9.65 -8.98 -19.02
CA LEU A 304 -10.64 -7.92 -19.06
C LEU A 304 -11.96 -8.34 -18.39
N ALA A 305 -12.33 -9.61 -18.45
CA ALA A 305 -13.52 -10.12 -17.80
C ALA A 305 -13.34 -10.16 -16.28
N ASP A 306 -12.20 -10.65 -15.80
CA ASP A 306 -11.87 -10.76 -14.38
C ASP A 306 -11.85 -9.39 -13.70
N VAL A 307 -11.19 -8.38 -14.29
CA VAL A 307 -11.19 -7.01 -13.71
C VAL A 307 -12.58 -6.36 -13.73
N GLN A 308 -13.41 -6.62 -14.75
CA GLN A 308 -14.79 -6.13 -14.81
C GLN A 308 -15.68 -6.83 -13.78
N ASP A 309 -15.54 -8.14 -13.61
CA ASP A 309 -16.25 -8.91 -12.60
C ASP A 309 -15.85 -8.43 -11.20
N PHE A 310 -14.56 -8.24 -10.95
CA PHE A 310 -14.07 -7.71 -9.68
C PHE A 310 -14.68 -6.32 -9.38
N TRP A 311 -14.67 -5.43 -10.37
CA TRP A 311 -15.28 -4.11 -10.28
C TRP A 311 -16.77 -4.20 -9.95
N ASN A 312 -17.53 -5.02 -10.67
CA ASN A 312 -18.97 -5.18 -10.44
C ASN A 312 -19.27 -5.82 -9.08
N ILE A 313 -18.50 -6.82 -8.64
CA ILE A 313 -18.66 -7.47 -7.34
C ILE A 313 -18.48 -6.48 -6.19
N PHE A 314 -17.54 -5.54 -6.31
CA PHE A 314 -17.27 -4.59 -5.25
C PHE A 314 -18.14 -3.33 -5.31
N ILE A 315 -18.42 -2.80 -6.51
CA ILE A 315 -19.04 -1.48 -6.64
C ILE A 315 -20.17 -1.40 -7.66
N GLY A 316 -20.62 -2.52 -8.22
CA GLY A 316 -21.67 -2.54 -9.26
C GLY A 316 -23.04 -2.03 -8.79
N ASP A 317 -23.31 -2.05 -7.48
CA ASP A 317 -24.54 -1.51 -6.88
C ASP A 317 -24.46 -0.01 -6.54
N ALA A 318 -23.28 0.62 -6.74
CA ALA A 318 -23.09 2.05 -6.49
C ALA A 318 -23.71 2.90 -7.61
N PRO A 319 -24.09 4.17 -7.36
CA PRO A 319 -24.47 5.07 -8.44
C PRO A 319 -23.29 5.32 -9.37
N ASP A 320 -23.55 5.49 -10.67
CA ASP A 320 -22.55 5.76 -11.73
C ASP A 320 -21.55 6.86 -11.37
N VAL A 321 -22.03 7.88 -10.64
CA VAL A 321 -21.23 8.96 -10.06
C VAL A 321 -21.59 9.10 -8.58
N LEU A 322 -20.60 8.99 -7.72
CA LEU A 322 -20.77 9.15 -6.27
C LEU A 322 -21.16 10.61 -5.92
N PRO A 323 -22.05 10.79 -4.92
CA PRO A 323 -22.53 12.11 -4.54
C PRO A 323 -21.42 12.97 -3.92
N SER A 324 -21.52 14.28 -4.10
CA SER A 324 -20.64 15.26 -3.46
C SER A 324 -20.92 15.39 -1.95
N GLY A 325 -19.91 15.73 -1.16
CA GLY A 325 -20.03 15.95 0.30
C GLY A 325 -19.18 15.01 1.15
N GLY A 326 -18.17 14.37 0.57
CA GLY A 326 -17.26 13.45 1.26
C GLY A 326 -17.27 12.05 0.67
N ALA A 327 -18.38 11.62 0.06
CA ALA A 327 -18.49 10.36 -0.65
C ALA A 327 -17.77 10.37 -2.01
N GLU A 328 -17.53 11.52 -2.64
CA GLU A 328 -16.69 11.58 -3.86
C GLU A 328 -15.25 11.11 -3.62
N ARG A 329 -14.78 11.16 -2.36
CA ARG A 329 -13.41 10.78 -1.94
C ARG A 329 -13.25 9.28 -1.70
N ALA A 330 -14.36 8.56 -1.68
CA ALA A 330 -14.47 7.11 -1.64
C ALA A 330 -14.46 6.46 -3.04
N GLY A 331 -14.43 7.28 -4.09
CA GLY A 331 -14.45 6.81 -5.47
C GLY A 331 -13.30 5.85 -5.77
N PRO A 332 -13.55 4.85 -6.63
CA PRO A 332 -12.51 3.92 -7.04
C PRO A 332 -11.41 4.67 -7.78
N GLY A 333 -10.21 4.13 -7.65
CA GLY A 333 -9.00 4.73 -8.15
C GLY A 333 -8.20 3.79 -9.03
N PHE A 334 -7.11 4.34 -9.53
CA PHE A 334 -6.09 3.60 -10.21
C PHE A 334 -4.74 3.95 -9.65
N TYR A 335 -3.76 3.09 -9.84
CA TYR A 335 -2.42 3.61 -10.00
C TYR A 335 -1.80 3.16 -11.30
N PHE A 336 -1.08 4.09 -11.92
CA PHE A 336 -0.41 3.89 -13.19
C PHE A 336 1.08 3.77 -12.94
N THR A 337 1.66 2.65 -13.34
CA THR A 337 3.11 2.40 -13.22
C THR A 337 3.82 2.70 -14.54
N VAL A 338 4.88 3.50 -14.52
CA VAL A 338 5.79 3.74 -15.66
C VAL A 338 7.24 3.39 -15.29
N GLY A 339 8.07 3.13 -16.29
CA GLY A 339 9.47 2.71 -16.11
C GLY A 339 9.69 1.19 -16.19
N GLY A 340 10.96 0.79 -16.02
CA GLY A 340 11.40 -0.60 -16.19
C GLY A 340 11.32 -1.13 -17.63
N GLY A 341 11.33 -0.23 -18.63
CA GLY A 341 11.30 -0.58 -20.05
C GLY A 341 9.96 -1.12 -20.56
N LYS A 342 8.84 -0.83 -19.88
CA LYS A 342 7.51 -1.34 -20.22
C LYS A 342 6.52 -0.20 -20.46
N LEU A 343 5.47 -0.51 -21.22
CA LEU A 343 4.31 0.37 -21.34
C LEU A 343 3.71 0.65 -19.96
N ALA A 344 3.11 1.85 -19.82
CA ALA A 344 2.43 2.23 -18.60
C ALA A 344 1.38 1.19 -18.24
N SER A 345 1.29 0.81 -16.96
CA SER A 345 0.37 -0.23 -16.51
C SER A 345 -0.60 0.35 -15.50
N PRO A 346 -1.89 0.47 -15.83
CA PRO A 346 -2.93 0.78 -14.86
C PRO A 346 -3.16 -0.41 -13.93
N LYS A 347 -3.60 -0.13 -12.71
CA LYS A 347 -4.09 -1.11 -11.74
C LYS A 347 -5.26 -0.55 -10.99
N VAL A 348 -6.28 -1.37 -10.75
CA VAL A 348 -7.51 -0.98 -10.06
C VAL A 348 -7.26 -0.89 -8.56
N TYR A 349 -7.91 0.08 -7.94
CA TYR A 349 -7.85 0.33 -6.50
C TYR A 349 -9.25 0.68 -5.99
N ILE A 350 -9.83 -0.17 -5.14
CA ILE A 350 -11.17 0.05 -4.56
C ILE A 350 -11.03 0.15 -3.05
N SER A 351 -11.74 1.08 -2.42
CA SER A 351 -11.84 1.19 -0.96
C SER A 351 -13.10 0.50 -0.46
N PRO A 352 -13.05 -0.74 0.08
CA PRO A 352 -14.25 -1.47 0.45
C PRO A 352 -15.07 -0.80 1.56
N MET A 353 -14.44 0.03 2.39
CA MET A 353 -15.09 0.81 3.46
C MET A 353 -16.30 1.62 3.00
N SER A 354 -16.35 1.96 1.72
CA SER A 354 -17.39 2.80 1.16
C SER A 354 -18.49 2.01 0.44
N PHE A 355 -18.28 0.71 0.24
CA PHE A 355 -19.15 -0.15 -0.57
C PHE A 355 -19.58 -1.44 0.15
N CYS A 356 -18.99 -1.73 1.31
CA CYS A 356 -19.29 -2.89 2.14
C CYS A 356 -19.75 -2.45 3.54
N LYS A 357 -20.65 -3.22 4.15
CA LYS A 357 -21.21 -2.93 5.48
C LYS A 357 -20.22 -3.25 6.62
N ASN A 358 -19.37 -4.25 6.42
CA ASN A 358 -18.41 -4.77 7.40
C ASN A 358 -17.27 -5.52 6.67
N ASP A 359 -16.19 -5.83 7.39
CA ASP A 359 -15.05 -6.56 6.87
C ASP A 359 -15.40 -8.02 6.50
N GLY A 360 -16.40 -8.62 7.15
CA GLY A 360 -16.94 -9.93 6.80
C GLY A 360 -17.49 -9.97 5.37
N GLU A 361 -18.22 -8.93 4.95
CA GLU A 361 -18.72 -8.81 3.58
C GLU A 361 -17.57 -8.66 2.56
N VAL A 362 -16.49 -7.96 2.93
CA VAL A 362 -15.29 -7.87 2.08
C VAL A 362 -14.72 -9.26 1.82
N LEU A 363 -14.62 -10.09 2.87
CA LEU A 363 -14.15 -11.47 2.76
C LEU A 363 -15.10 -12.33 1.92
N GLU A 364 -16.42 -12.21 2.12
CA GLU A 364 -17.43 -12.92 1.32
C GLU A 364 -17.31 -12.59 -0.17
N ARG A 365 -17.16 -11.30 -0.52
CA ARG A 365 -17.00 -10.84 -1.91
C ARG A 365 -15.69 -11.31 -2.53
N LEU A 366 -14.57 -11.26 -1.79
CA LEU A 366 -13.29 -11.81 -2.24
C LEU A 366 -13.38 -13.31 -2.48
N ARG A 367 -13.94 -14.06 -1.54
CA ARG A 367 -14.11 -15.51 -1.67
C ARG A 367 -14.99 -15.85 -2.87
N TYR A 368 -16.10 -15.13 -3.05
CA TYR A 368 -16.95 -15.28 -4.23
C TYR A 368 -16.15 -15.06 -5.52
N PHE A 369 -15.43 -13.93 -5.63
CA PHE A 369 -14.57 -13.66 -6.77
C PHE A 369 -13.61 -14.83 -7.05
N PHE A 370 -12.81 -15.27 -6.08
CA PHE A 370 -11.82 -16.34 -6.29
C PHE A 370 -12.46 -17.70 -6.63
N SER A 371 -13.61 -18.03 -6.04
CA SER A 371 -14.30 -19.30 -6.31
C SER A 371 -14.84 -19.42 -7.74
N THR A 372 -14.97 -18.31 -8.45
CA THR A 372 -15.48 -18.29 -9.83
C THR A 372 -14.38 -18.25 -10.89
N ARG A 373 -13.11 -18.10 -10.49
CA ARG A 373 -11.98 -18.03 -11.42
C ARG A 373 -11.40 -19.41 -11.73
N ARG A 374 -10.76 -19.56 -12.90
CA ARG A 374 -10.08 -20.81 -13.32
C ARG A 374 -9.01 -21.31 -12.35
N ASN A 375 -8.42 -20.39 -11.59
CA ASN A 375 -7.35 -20.64 -10.63
C ASN A 375 -7.85 -20.73 -9.18
N ALA A 376 -9.16 -21.01 -8.99
CA ALA A 376 -9.76 -21.18 -7.67
C ALA A 376 -8.98 -22.19 -6.81
N GLU A 377 -8.50 -23.30 -7.38
CA GLU A 377 -7.72 -24.30 -6.65
C GLU A 377 -6.41 -23.74 -6.07
N GLN A 378 -5.82 -22.71 -6.68
CA GLN A 378 -4.61 -22.05 -6.17
C GLN A 378 -4.91 -20.84 -5.28
N MET A 379 -6.03 -20.14 -5.53
CA MET A 379 -6.38 -18.92 -4.82
C MET A 379 -7.19 -19.15 -3.54
N LEU A 380 -8.09 -20.14 -3.52
CA LEU A 380 -8.90 -20.44 -2.34
C LEU A 380 -8.08 -20.84 -1.11
N PRO A 381 -6.98 -21.62 -1.22
CA PRO A 381 -6.12 -21.87 -0.06
C PRO A 381 -5.44 -20.59 0.49
N GLN A 382 -5.14 -19.62 -0.38
CA GLN A 382 -4.63 -18.32 0.07
C GLN A 382 -5.73 -17.52 0.77
N MET A 383 -6.97 -17.56 0.26
CA MET A 383 -8.13 -16.98 0.92
C MET A 383 -8.37 -17.61 2.31
N ASP A 384 -8.29 -18.93 2.44
CA ASP A 384 -8.45 -19.63 3.72
C ASP A 384 -7.38 -19.19 4.75
N ASN A 385 -6.12 -19.06 4.31
CA ASN A 385 -5.04 -18.57 5.18
C ASN A 385 -5.25 -17.11 5.59
N TYR A 386 -5.75 -16.29 4.67
CA TYR A 386 -6.02 -14.88 4.93
C TYR A 386 -7.15 -14.70 5.93
N GLU A 387 -8.29 -15.36 5.73
CA GLU A 387 -9.41 -15.34 6.68
C GLU A 387 -8.98 -15.82 8.06
N ALA A 388 -8.22 -16.92 8.13
CA ALA A 388 -7.70 -17.43 9.39
C ALA A 388 -6.74 -16.45 10.09
N ALA A 389 -5.95 -15.68 9.33
CA ALA A 389 -5.12 -14.62 9.88
C ALA A 389 -5.99 -13.50 10.48
N LEU A 390 -6.99 -13.02 9.74
CA LEU A 390 -7.85 -11.93 10.17
C LEU A 390 -8.68 -12.31 11.40
N GLU A 391 -9.26 -13.51 11.40
CA GLU A 391 -9.97 -14.04 12.55
C GLU A 391 -9.05 -14.15 13.77
N SER A 392 -7.78 -14.52 13.56
CA SER A 392 -6.81 -14.60 14.64
C SER A 392 -6.35 -13.23 15.16
N ILE A 393 -6.39 -12.18 14.33
CA ILE A 393 -5.94 -10.82 14.69
C ILE A 393 -7.09 -10.02 15.32
N TYR A 394 -8.25 -10.01 14.68
CA TYR A 394 -9.39 -9.16 15.01
C TYR A 394 -10.53 -9.90 15.73
N GLY A 395 -10.63 -11.22 15.53
CA GLY A 395 -11.77 -12.01 15.95
C GLY A 395 -13.00 -11.81 15.04
N THR A 396 -13.82 -12.86 14.93
CA THR A 396 -15.01 -12.87 14.07
C THR A 396 -16.01 -11.77 14.42
N LYS A 397 -16.17 -11.45 15.72
CA LYS A 397 -17.12 -10.42 16.16
C LYS A 397 -16.80 -9.07 15.52
N LEU A 398 -15.54 -8.65 15.54
CA LEU A 398 -15.13 -7.37 14.99
C LEU A 398 -15.34 -7.33 13.48
N LEU A 399 -14.87 -8.36 12.77
CA LEU A 399 -15.01 -8.48 11.32
C LEU A 399 -16.47 -8.38 10.87
N GLN A 400 -17.41 -8.89 11.67
CA GLN A 400 -18.84 -8.87 11.36
C GLN A 400 -19.56 -7.59 11.80
N SER A 401 -18.96 -6.75 12.64
CA SER A 401 -19.60 -5.53 13.17
C SER A 401 -18.97 -4.22 12.72
N HIS A 402 -17.76 -4.25 12.16
CA HIS A 402 -17.00 -3.08 11.74
C HIS A 402 -16.59 -3.19 10.28
N VAL A 403 -16.47 -2.04 9.61
CA VAL A 403 -15.86 -1.93 8.29
C VAL A 403 -14.63 -1.05 8.39
N GLY A 404 -13.57 -1.47 7.70
CA GLY A 404 -12.37 -0.67 7.55
C GLY A 404 -11.17 -1.23 8.26
N SER A 405 -11.19 -2.50 8.66
CA SER A 405 -9.95 -3.28 8.71
C SER A 405 -9.43 -3.50 7.30
N HIS A 406 -10.28 -3.62 6.28
CA HIS A 406 -9.90 -3.58 4.86
C HIS A 406 -10.13 -2.20 4.29
N PHE A 407 -9.07 -1.43 4.03
CA PHE A 407 -9.25 -0.09 3.45
C PHE A 407 -9.05 -0.10 1.96
N TYR A 408 -8.32 -1.07 1.40
CA TYR A 408 -8.19 -1.21 -0.05
C TYR A 408 -8.06 -2.66 -0.51
N THR A 409 -8.67 -2.95 -1.65
CA THR A 409 -8.48 -4.17 -2.44
C THR A 409 -8.02 -3.77 -3.84
N LEU A 410 -7.10 -4.55 -4.39
CA LEU A 410 -6.44 -4.24 -5.65
C LEU A 410 -6.50 -5.44 -6.56
N ASP A 411 -6.72 -5.20 -7.85
CA ASP A 411 -6.52 -6.20 -8.87
C ASP A 411 -5.43 -5.75 -9.85
N GLN A 412 -4.61 -6.71 -10.26
CA GLN A 412 -3.74 -6.55 -11.40
C GLN A 412 -3.76 -7.82 -12.21
N GLU A 413 -4.24 -7.72 -13.44
CA GLU A 413 -3.97 -8.76 -14.42
C GLU A 413 -3.02 -8.28 -15.51
N ARG A 414 -2.01 -9.11 -15.76
CA ARG A 414 -1.10 -8.97 -16.88
C ARG A 414 -0.98 -10.31 -17.57
N GLU A 415 -1.86 -10.57 -18.53
CA GLU A 415 -1.51 -11.45 -19.64
C GLU A 415 -0.99 -10.58 -20.79
N ALA A 416 0.29 -10.22 -20.74
CA ALA A 416 0.95 -9.80 -21.97
C ALA A 416 1.16 -11.07 -22.81
N ARG A 417 0.59 -11.15 -24.01
CA ARG A 417 1.02 -12.17 -24.99
C ARG A 417 2.52 -12.00 -25.22
N LYS A 418 3.37 -12.82 -24.59
CA LYS A 418 4.77 -12.91 -24.95
C LYS A 418 4.86 -13.60 -26.30
N ALA A 419 5.28 -12.86 -27.32
CA ALA A 419 6.12 -13.45 -28.35
C ALA A 419 7.39 -13.94 -27.65
N GLN A 420 7.40 -15.25 -27.35
CA GLN A 420 8.56 -16.15 -27.21
C GLN A 420 9.94 -15.56 -26.84
N ALA A 421 10.11 -14.74 -25.79
CA ALA A 421 11.42 -14.43 -25.22
C ALA A 421 11.29 -13.85 -23.79
N ASP A 422 11.02 -14.72 -22.83
CA ASP A 422 11.61 -14.71 -21.47
C ASP A 422 10.77 -15.58 -20.54
N ARG A 423 11.28 -16.75 -20.18
CA ARG A 423 10.59 -17.73 -19.32
C ARG A 423 10.60 -17.37 -17.82
N ASN A 424 11.00 -16.15 -17.44
CA ASN A 424 11.14 -15.75 -16.02
C ASN A 424 10.12 -14.72 -15.53
N GLU A 425 9.14 -14.33 -16.35
CA GLU A 425 8.03 -13.47 -15.91
C GLU A 425 6.72 -14.19 -16.25
N ARG A 426 6.21 -14.95 -15.27
CA ARG A 426 4.88 -15.56 -15.29
C ARG A 426 4.02 -14.86 -14.24
N ASP A 427 2.94 -14.29 -14.74
CA ASP A 427 1.60 -14.24 -14.15
C ASP A 427 1.52 -13.79 -12.69
N ARG A 428 1.22 -12.51 -12.50
CA ARG A 428 0.87 -11.93 -11.21
C ARG A 428 -0.54 -11.36 -11.30
N LEU A 429 -1.52 -12.14 -10.87
CA LEU A 429 -2.77 -11.63 -10.27
C LEU A 429 -2.38 -11.02 -8.92
N LEU A 430 -2.30 -9.70 -8.83
CA LEU A 430 -1.89 -9.03 -7.59
C LEU A 430 -3.09 -8.55 -6.81
N TRP A 431 -3.43 -9.31 -5.77
CA TRP A 431 -4.35 -8.89 -4.73
C TRP A 431 -3.57 -8.32 -3.58
N GLN A 432 -3.63 -7.01 -3.36
CA GLN A 432 -3.08 -6.37 -2.17
C GLN A 432 -4.25 -5.93 -1.30
N ILE A 433 -4.29 -6.42 -0.07
CA ILE A 433 -5.28 -6.02 0.92
C ILE A 433 -4.56 -5.26 2.02
N MET A 434 -5.01 -4.04 2.36
CA MET A 434 -4.38 -3.20 3.40
C MET A 434 -5.19 -3.23 4.70
N GLU A 435 -4.50 -3.44 5.83
CA GLU A 435 -5.06 -3.85 7.13
C GLU A 435 -4.69 -2.96 8.34
N LYS A 436 -5.65 -2.67 9.25
CA LYS A 436 -5.53 -1.73 10.40
C LYS A 436 -5.10 -2.44 11.68
N THR A 437 -4.70 -1.69 12.71
CA THR A 437 -4.51 -2.19 14.09
C THR A 437 -5.55 -1.69 15.11
N LYS A 438 -6.80 -1.44 14.69
CA LYS A 438 -7.64 -0.41 15.34
C LYS A 438 -8.20 -0.72 16.75
N ASP A 439 -8.39 -1.95 17.19
CA ASP A 439 -9.42 -2.14 18.25
C ASP A 439 -9.00 -2.16 19.74
N ASP A 440 -7.79 -1.71 20.08
CA ASP A 440 -7.39 -1.44 21.47
C ASP A 440 -6.75 -0.04 21.56
N MET A 441 -7.04 0.84 20.57
CA MET A 441 -6.58 2.23 20.61
C MET A 441 -7.51 3.15 21.42
N TYR A 442 -8.49 2.58 22.13
CA TYR A 442 -9.39 3.29 23.06
C TYR A 442 -9.66 2.44 24.30
#